data_AF-Q3JBD3-F1
#
_entry.id   AF-Q3JBD3-F1
#
_cell.length_a   1.000
_cell.length_b   1.000
_cell.length_c   1.000
_cell.angle_alpha   90.00
_cell.angle_beta   90.00
_cell.angle_gamma   90.00
#
_symmetry.space_group_name_H-M   'P 1'
#
loop_
_entity.id
_entity.type
_entity.pdbx_description
1 polymer ?
#
loop_
_entity_poly.entity_id
_entity_poly.type
_entity_poly.pdbx_seq_one_letter_code
_entity_poly.pdbx_strand_id
1 'polypeptide(L)'
;MILPIDHPVDDDLIEVGTLTRREVSQVVVAYSFDLRSNELETTLVANPNAGREHIFKAYRIEGDPLDPVSLREQEKVIAAQKVK
;
A
#
# COMPACT_ATOMS: atom_id res chain seq x y z
N MET A 1 6.35 1.30 13.88
CA MET A 1 6.27 0.05 13.09
C MET A 1 4.89 -0.10 12.47
N ILE A 2 4.72 -0.92 11.42
CA ILE A 2 3.41 -1.28 10.84
C ILE A 2 3.40 -2.81 10.69
N LEU A 3 2.41 -3.48 11.26
CA LEU A 3 2.35 -4.94 11.36
C LEU A 3 0.95 -5.45 11.00
N PRO A 4 0.81 -6.70 10.49
CA PRO A 4 -0.51 -7.33 10.33
C PRO A 4 -1.29 -7.34 11.64
N ILE A 5 -2.61 -7.25 11.57
CA ILE A 5 -3.48 -7.16 12.76
C ILE A 5 -3.27 -8.28 13.78
N ASP A 6 -2.96 -9.50 13.32
CA ASP A 6 -2.79 -10.69 14.17
C ASP A 6 -1.33 -10.96 14.55
N HIS A 7 -0.41 -10.03 14.26
CA HIS A 7 0.99 -10.19 14.65
C HIS A 7 1.16 -9.86 16.15
N PRO A 8 1.82 -10.73 16.93
CA PRO A 8 2.09 -10.43 18.33
C PRO A 8 3.04 -9.24 18.45
N VAL A 9 2.78 -8.36 19.42
CA VAL A 9 3.58 -7.18 19.71
C VAL A 9 3.90 -7.15 21.20
N ASP A 10 5.05 -6.58 21.55
CA ASP A 10 5.44 -6.35 22.93
C ASP A 10 4.59 -5.25 23.57
N ASP A 11 4.49 -5.27 24.91
CA ASP A 11 3.60 -4.38 25.68
C ASP A 11 4.05 -2.90 25.65
N ASP A 12 5.27 -2.60 25.21
CA ASP A 12 5.84 -1.25 25.09
C ASP A 12 5.45 -0.53 23.79
N LEU A 13 4.66 -1.18 22.94
CA LEU A 13 4.19 -0.64 21.67
C LEU A 13 2.77 -0.05 21.78
N ILE A 14 2.66 1.24 21.47
CA ILE A 14 1.41 2.00 21.46
C ILE A 14 0.82 2.01 20.06
N GLU A 15 -0.43 1.56 19.89
CA GLU A 15 -1.16 1.64 18.62
C GLU A 15 -1.48 3.11 18.28
N VAL A 16 -1.06 3.56 17.10
CA VAL A 16 -1.25 4.94 16.60
C VAL A 16 -2.04 4.99 15.29
N GLY A 17 -2.61 3.87 14.86
CA GLY A 17 -3.46 3.85 13.68
C GLY A 17 -3.76 2.44 13.17
N THR A 18 -4.84 2.33 12.41
CA THR A 18 -5.22 1.11 11.69
C THR A 18 -5.30 1.43 10.20
N LEU A 19 -4.69 0.59 9.37
CA LEU A 19 -4.58 0.75 7.92
C LEU A 19 -5.26 -0.44 7.24
N THR A 20 -6.30 -0.18 6.45
CA THR A 20 -6.96 -1.20 5.64
C THR A 20 -6.56 -1.04 4.18
N ARG A 21 -5.88 -2.05 3.64
CA ARG A 21 -5.52 -2.12 2.21
C ARG A 21 -6.45 -3.12 1.53
N ARG A 22 -7.07 -2.69 0.43
CA ARG A 22 -7.89 -3.55 -0.42
C ARG A 22 -7.13 -3.95 -1.69
N GLU A 23 -7.17 -5.22 -2.02
CA GLU A 23 -6.60 -5.76 -3.26
C GLU A 23 -7.32 -5.19 -4.49
N VAL A 24 -6.53 -4.72 -5.47
CA VAL A 24 -7.01 -4.09 -6.70
C VAL A 24 -7.60 -5.11 -7.67
N SER A 25 -8.45 -4.67 -8.60
CA SER A 25 -9.14 -5.54 -9.57
C SER A 25 -8.21 -6.19 -10.60
N GLN A 26 -7.11 -5.52 -10.94
CA GLN A 26 -6.15 -6.00 -11.94
C GLN A 26 -4.72 -5.90 -11.42
N VAL A 27 -3.89 -6.87 -11.79
CA VAL A 27 -2.46 -6.90 -11.48
C VAL A 27 -1.65 -6.94 -12.77
N VAL A 28 -0.50 -6.26 -12.75
CA VAL A 28 0.47 -6.32 -13.86
C VAL A 28 1.21 -7.65 -13.79
N VAL A 29 1.26 -8.36 -14.92
CA VAL A 29 1.98 -9.64 -15.02
C VAL A 29 3.18 -9.58 -15.97
N ALA A 30 3.21 -8.60 -16.86
CA ALA A 30 4.32 -8.40 -17.77
C ALA A 30 4.47 -6.92 -18.16
N TYR A 31 5.69 -6.57 -18.51
CA TYR A 31 6.07 -5.34 -19.18
C TYR A 31 6.73 -5.70 -20.50
N SER A 32 6.39 -4.99 -21.57
CA SER A 32 7.03 -5.12 -22.88
C SER A 32 7.48 -3.75 -23.36
N PHE A 33 8.69 -3.64 -23.89
CA PHE A 33 9.20 -2.39 -24.43
C PHE A 33 9.39 -2.51 -25.94
N ASP A 34 8.68 -1.69 -26.70
CA ASP A 34 8.88 -1.59 -28.14
C ASP A 34 9.94 -0.54 -28.46
N LEU A 35 11.10 -0.99 -28.95
CA LEU A 35 12.22 -0.13 -29.32
C LEU A 35 11.92 0.77 -30.54
N ARG A 36 10.93 0.43 -31.36
CA ARG A 36 10.56 1.18 -32.56
C ARG A 36 9.65 2.35 -32.22
N SER A 37 8.64 2.14 -31.37
CA SER A 37 7.76 3.20 -30.89
C SER A 37 8.29 3.90 -29.65
N ASN A 38 9.31 3.33 -28.99
CA ASN A 38 9.86 3.79 -27.71
C ASN A 38 8.80 3.79 -26.59
N GLU A 39 7.91 2.80 -26.60
CA GLU A 39 6.77 2.67 -25.68
C GLU A 39 6.94 1.48 -24.74
N LEU A 40 6.53 1.67 -23.49
CA LEU A 40 6.46 0.62 -22.47
C LEU A 40 4.99 0.20 -22.30
N GLU A 41 4.67 -1.01 -22.74
CA GLU A 41 3.37 -1.62 -22.60
C GLU A 41 3.26 -2.45 -21.32
N THR A 42 2.07 -2.48 -20.73
CA THR A 42 1.76 -3.29 -19.54
C THR A 42 0.69 -4.32 -19.86
N THR A 43 0.92 -5.56 -19.45
CA THR A 43 -0.10 -6.62 -19.52
C THR A 43 -0.77 -6.78 -18.17
N LEU A 44 -2.09 -6.60 -18.15
CA LEU A 44 -2.93 -6.71 -16.97
C LEU A 44 -3.75 -8.00 -17.00
N VAL A 45 -3.90 -8.65 -15.85
CA VAL A 45 -4.86 -9.74 -15.65
C VAL A 45 -5.74 -9.46 -14.44
N ALA A 46 -6.91 -10.10 -14.37
CA ALA A 46 -7.77 -10.00 -13.20
C ALA A 46 -7.07 -10.56 -11.96
N ASN A 47 -7.16 -9.84 -10.84
CA ASN A 47 -6.65 -10.32 -9.57
C ASN A 47 -7.66 -11.30 -8.94
N PRO A 48 -7.30 -12.58 -8.72
CA PRO A 48 -8.22 -13.53 -8.09
C PRO A 48 -8.59 -13.14 -6.66
N ASN A 49 -7.77 -12.31 -6.00
CA ASN A 49 -8.02 -11.80 -4.65
C ASN A 49 -8.63 -10.39 -4.65
N ALA A 50 -9.10 -9.87 -5.80
CA ALA A 50 -9.68 -8.54 -5.89
C ALA A 50 -10.73 -8.29 -4.80
N GLY A 51 -10.63 -7.14 -4.13
CA GLY A 51 -11.53 -6.78 -3.04
C GLY A 51 -11.17 -7.37 -1.67
N ARG A 52 -10.22 -8.31 -1.59
CA ARG A 52 -9.72 -8.83 -0.31
C ARG A 52 -9.07 -7.70 0.50
N GLU A 53 -9.43 -7.63 1.77
CA GLU A 53 -8.88 -6.64 2.70
C GLU A 53 -7.76 -7.22 3.54
N HIS A 54 -6.73 -6.41 3.73
CA HIS A 54 -5.60 -6.67 4.60
C HIS A 54 -5.53 -5.54 5.62
N ILE A 55 -5.67 -5.89 6.90
CA ILE A 55 -5.67 -4.94 8.00
C ILE A 55 -4.29 -4.94 8.66
N PHE A 56 -3.74 -3.76 8.84
CA PHE A 56 -2.47 -3.53 9.51
C PHE A 56 -2.69 -2.55 10.66
N LYS A 57 -1.91 -2.73 11.72
CA LYS A 57 -1.84 -1.80 12.84
C LYS A 57 -0.49 -1.09 12.83
N ALA A 58 -0.54 0.22 13.05
CA ALA A 58 0.63 1.06 13.18
C ALA A 58 0.93 1.27 14.66
N TYR A 59 2.19 1.08 15.05
CA TYR A 59 2.65 1.22 16.42
C TYR A 59 3.80 2.22 16.53
N ARG A 60 3.99 2.78 17.72
CA ARG A 60 5.13 3.60 18.17
C ARG A 60 5.63 3.10 19.52
N ILE A 61 6.89 3.36 19.82
CA ILE A 61 7.46 3.05 21.14
C ILE A 61 7.06 4.17 22.10
N GLU A 62 6.92 3.85 23.39
CA GLU A 62 6.72 4.87 24.42
C GLU A 62 7.84 5.94 24.37
N GLY A 63 7.44 7.21 24.34
CA GLY A 63 8.36 8.35 24.19
C GLY A 63 8.51 8.89 22.77
N ASP A 64 8.04 8.16 21.75
CA ASP A 64 7.94 8.69 20.38
C ASP A 64 6.71 9.61 20.19
N PRO A 65 6.73 10.50 19.18
CA PRO A 65 5.54 11.22 18.76
C PRO A 65 4.41 10.25 18.37
N LEU A 66 3.26 10.41 19.03
CA LEU A 66 2.07 9.58 18.84
C LEU A 66 1.15 10.11 17.73
N ASP A 67 1.72 10.83 16.75
CA ASP A 67 0.96 11.33 15.61
C ASP A 67 0.29 10.16 14.85
N PRO A 68 -1.00 10.31 14.50
CA PRO A 68 -1.74 9.23 13.87
C PRO A 68 -1.17 8.90 12.49
N VAL A 69 -1.13 7.60 12.18
CA VAL A 69 -0.70 7.12 10.87
C VAL A 69 -1.92 6.79 10.02
N SER A 70 -1.99 7.37 8.81
CA SER A 70 -3.05 7.12 7.85
C SER A 70 -2.50 6.81 6.44
N LEU A 71 -3.28 6.06 5.66
CA LEU A 71 -3.00 5.88 4.24
C LEU A 71 -3.35 7.15 3.48
N ARG A 72 -2.49 7.52 2.53
CA ARG A 72 -2.81 8.59 1.58
C ARG A 72 -3.80 8.07 0.54
N GLU A 73 -4.75 8.92 0.16
CA GLU A 73 -5.68 8.62 -0.93
C GLU A 73 -4.92 8.40 -2.25
N GLN A 74 -5.27 7.32 -2.97
CA GLN A 74 -4.59 6.93 -4.21
C GLN A 74 -4.61 8.05 -5.27
N GLU A 75 -5.71 8.78 -5.40
CA GLU A 75 -5.84 9.88 -6.37
C GLU A 75 -4.80 10.98 -6.16
N LYS A 76 -4.53 11.31 -4.90
CA LYS A 76 -3.52 12.32 -4.52
C LYS A 76 -2.10 11.82 -4.78
N VAL A 77 -1.85 10.52 -4.65
CA VAL A 77 -0.54 9.91 -4.94
C VAL A 77 -0.27 9.86 -6.45
N ILE A 78 -1.26 9.46 -7.25
CA ILE A 78 -1.16 9.43 -8.72
C ILE A 78 -0.99 10.85 -9.27
N ALA A 79 -1.73 11.83 -8.74
CA ALA A 79 -1.60 13.23 -9.11
C ALA A 79 -0.18 13.76 -8.80
N ALA A 80 0.39 13.44 -7.65
CA ALA A 80 1.75 13.85 -7.29
C ALA A 80 2.85 13.21 -8.18
N GLN A 81 2.60 12.02 -8.72
CA GLN A 81 3.55 11.33 -9.62
C GLN A 81 3.51 11.86 -11.06
N LYS A 82 2.41 12.48 -11.50
CA LYS A 82 2.28 13.09 -12.83
C LYS A 82 2.86 14.50 -12.97
N VAL A 83 3.39 15.09 -11.89
CA VAL A 83 3.91 16.47 -11.83
C VAL A 83 5.45 16.50 -11.93
N LYS A 84 6.07 15.50 -12.56
CA LYS A 84 7.50 15.52 -12.90
C LYS A 84 7.71 15.34 -14.39
#